data_AF-A0A970QBP8-F1
#
_entry.id   AF-A0A970QBP8-F1
#
_cell.length_a   1.000
_cell.length_b   1.000
_cell.length_c   1.000
_cell.angle_alpha   90.00
_cell.angle_beta   90.00
_cell.angle_gamma   90.00
#
_symmetry.space_group_name_H-M   'P 1'
#
loop_
_entity.id
_entity.type
_entity.pdbx_description
1 polymer ?
#
loop_
_entity_poly.entity_id
_entity_poly.type
_entity_poly.pdbx_seq_one_letter_code
_entity_poly.pdbx_strand_id
1 'polypeptide(L)'
;MKRDEASTGFVSMQLLNRHWVWILLWLCIGICVAACLPDFPLWLTFLFIIAPLSFFLLPLRIPRKSHLILALLFFAFGATRYGFYMQNKEGDPLSRYALGEMRVRQEFEGVVVSSSTFEPKQEYTQFVMDVHSVHRGGESAPIKGRTRVRWTRPSGPVFPGMTLRVSGRLSPHLGVVNHGMRGTEDYSRSRQIYSSVSASGNAVFLIAEASPYSFRYWAARLRQWQHDQLKTIVPEDAFPFVLGVWLGERSNITAAEYDQFVCAGTAHVLSVSGLHVAIITLSLGLLLQVLRVPRRPRNVALIIGVLFFTFMAGARVSTARAAFMICLYLSSELFNRETDVLSVLGLTACLFLGWNPQLLFDTGFLLSFGSVASILLFYSGLSDRMLFMPRLLRETLAVTLAAQLITFPIAAWHFGTVPVLGIVANFVVVPLLTGVLWLCLLSSLVAAFLPGLGLLFGHAILPLVILIKGANASVLTLPAAYVTLALPSLIALFFYVSALIGFFLWLYHPDFGRKTKLTILSLLIATLLTWNLTWKEPVVDFIDVGTGDAIFLRTPGNSTLLIDGGDSSAYADAGERIVLPFLRANRIPSLDYVVVTHADRDHIGGLFQVIKNFPVI
;
A
#
# COMPACT_ATOMS: atom_id res chain seq x y z
N MET A 1 -30.19 25.29 10.72
CA MET A 1 -29.60 26.40 11.49
C MET A 1 -29.23 26.08 12.95
N LYS A 2 -29.42 24.86 13.50
CA LYS A 2 -28.89 24.48 14.84
C LYS A 2 -27.86 23.33 14.83
N ARG A 3 -27.39 22.93 13.63
CA ARG A 3 -26.44 21.81 13.44
C ARG A 3 -24.99 22.26 13.26
N ASP A 4 -24.76 23.55 12.98
CA ASP A 4 -23.47 24.08 12.52
C ASP A 4 -22.58 24.62 13.66
N GLU A 5 -23.16 25.04 14.79
CA GLU A 5 -22.39 25.40 16.00
C GLU A 5 -21.91 24.16 16.78
N ALA A 6 -22.60 23.02 16.60
CA ALA A 6 -22.24 21.77 17.27
C ALA A 6 -21.05 21.06 16.62
N SER A 7 -20.82 21.24 15.31
CA SER A 7 -19.71 20.60 14.58
C SER A 7 -18.37 21.29 14.80
N THR A 8 -18.38 22.62 14.94
CA THR A 8 -17.18 23.47 15.10
C THR A 8 -16.59 23.38 16.52
N GLY A 9 -17.43 23.25 17.55
CA GLY A 9 -16.98 22.99 18.93
C GLY A 9 -16.51 21.55 19.20
N PHE A 10 -16.91 20.57 18.37
CA PHE A 10 -16.66 19.14 18.64
C PHE A 10 -15.24 18.69 18.31
N VAL A 11 -14.55 19.32 17.35
CA VAL A 11 -13.30 18.78 16.78
C VAL A 11 -12.05 19.32 17.49
N SER A 12 -11.97 20.62 17.80
CA SER A 12 -10.73 21.24 18.30
C SER A 12 -10.43 20.96 19.79
N MET A 13 -11.43 20.97 20.67
CA MET A 13 -11.23 20.75 22.12
C MET A 13 -11.27 19.28 22.57
N GLN A 14 -11.74 18.35 21.72
CA GLN A 14 -11.85 16.93 22.09
C GLN A 14 -10.75 16.03 21.53
N LEU A 15 -9.93 16.50 20.57
CA LEU A 15 -8.90 15.64 19.96
C LEU A 15 -7.87 15.14 21.00
N LEU A 16 -7.45 16.04 21.89
CA LEU A 16 -6.53 15.74 23.00
C LEU A 16 -7.17 14.91 24.12
N ASN A 17 -8.51 14.85 24.20
CA ASN A 17 -9.22 14.03 25.19
C ASN A 17 -9.50 12.61 24.68
N ARG A 18 -9.07 12.27 23.46
CA ARG A 18 -9.27 10.93 22.86
C ARG A 18 -8.07 10.04 23.13
N HIS A 19 -8.22 9.18 24.13
CA HIS A 19 -7.18 8.28 24.62
C HIS A 19 -6.46 7.51 23.51
N TRP A 20 -7.19 6.97 22.52
CA TRP A 20 -6.60 6.16 21.45
C TRP A 20 -5.71 6.95 20.48
N VAL A 21 -6.05 8.21 20.20
CA VAL A 21 -5.21 9.09 19.37
C VAL A 21 -3.91 9.42 20.11
N TRP A 22 -4.03 9.67 21.41
CA TRP A 22 -2.89 9.98 22.26
C TRP A 22 -1.96 8.78 22.48
N ILE A 23 -2.54 7.59 22.71
CA ILE A 23 -1.81 6.32 22.79
C ILE A 23 -1.05 6.05 21.48
N LEU A 24 -1.70 6.22 20.34
CA LEU A 24 -1.07 6.05 19.02
C LEU A 24 0.15 6.95 18.86
N LEU A 25 0.04 8.22 19.27
CA LEU A 25 1.14 9.18 19.15
C LEU A 25 2.39 8.71 19.91
N TRP A 26 2.24 8.27 21.16
CA TRP A 26 3.36 7.77 21.96
C TRP A 26 3.92 6.44 21.44
N LEU A 27 3.05 5.56 20.94
CA LEU A 27 3.47 4.33 20.28
C LEU A 27 4.37 4.63 19.05
N CYS A 28 3.94 5.57 18.19
CA CYS A 28 4.73 5.99 17.03
C CYS A 28 6.06 6.61 17.45
N ILE A 29 6.09 7.48 18.46
CA ILE A 29 7.33 8.09 18.97
C ILE A 29 8.29 7.00 19.46
N GLY A 30 7.80 6.01 20.22
CA GLY A 30 8.61 4.88 20.68
C GLY A 30 9.24 4.09 19.54
N ILE A 31 8.46 3.77 18.50
CA ILE A 31 8.97 3.08 17.30
C ILE A 31 10.02 3.92 16.58
N CYS A 32 9.78 5.22 16.37
CA CYS A 32 10.72 6.12 15.71
C CYS A 32 12.04 6.26 16.47
N VAL A 33 11.99 6.41 17.80
CA VAL A 33 13.19 6.51 18.63
C VAL A 33 14.01 5.21 18.57
N ALA A 34 13.36 4.05 18.68
CA ALA A 34 14.03 2.76 18.52
C ALA A 34 14.60 2.54 17.11
N ALA A 35 14.00 3.14 16.07
CA ALA A 35 14.55 3.09 14.71
C ALA A 35 15.83 3.91 14.54
N CYS A 36 16.02 4.96 15.33
CA CYS A 36 17.23 5.79 15.31
C CYS A 36 18.35 5.26 16.22
N LEU A 37 18.04 4.38 17.18
CA LEU A 37 18.99 3.86 18.16
C LEU A 37 19.33 2.38 17.86
N PRO A 38 20.57 2.05 17.50
CA PRO A 38 20.95 0.68 17.13
C PRO A 38 20.87 -0.34 18.29
N ASP A 39 21.08 0.08 19.55
CA ASP A 39 21.11 -0.81 20.72
C ASP A 39 20.02 -0.42 21.74
N PHE A 40 18.76 -0.66 21.41
CA PHE A 40 17.66 -0.35 22.34
C PHE A 40 17.67 -1.33 23.53
N PRO A 41 17.72 -0.84 24.79
CA PRO A 41 17.93 -1.69 25.95
C PRO A 41 16.79 -2.70 26.17
N LEU A 42 17.14 -4.00 26.07
CA LEU A 42 16.22 -5.12 26.24
C LEU A 42 15.59 -5.20 27.64
N TRP A 43 16.13 -4.56 28.68
CA TRP A 43 15.49 -4.58 30.02
C TRP A 43 14.16 -3.79 30.07
N LEU A 44 13.83 -2.98 29.05
CA LEU A 44 12.49 -2.40 28.90
C LEU A 44 11.42 -3.44 28.51
N THR A 45 11.83 -4.69 28.20
CA THR A 45 10.93 -5.83 27.94
C THR A 45 10.00 -6.18 29.10
N PHE A 46 10.31 -5.86 30.36
CA PHE A 46 9.35 -6.09 31.44
C PHE A 46 8.07 -5.24 31.31
N LEU A 47 8.16 -4.08 30.65
CA LEU A 47 6.99 -3.24 30.31
C LEU A 47 6.12 -3.86 29.20
N PHE A 48 6.65 -4.86 28.47
CA PHE A 48 5.95 -5.62 27.44
C PHE A 48 4.80 -6.48 28.00
N ILE A 49 4.87 -6.88 29.28
CA ILE A 49 3.79 -7.62 29.94
C ILE A 49 2.71 -6.65 30.45
N ILE A 50 3.12 -5.46 30.91
CA ILE A 50 2.23 -4.49 31.57
C ILE A 50 1.41 -3.69 30.55
N ALA A 51 1.99 -3.29 29.41
CA ALA A 51 1.29 -2.47 28.42
C ALA A 51 0.09 -3.18 27.75
N PRO A 52 0.17 -4.46 27.31
CA PRO A 52 -0.99 -5.20 26.82
C PRO A 52 -1.98 -5.54 27.94
N LEU A 53 -1.53 -5.79 29.17
CA LEU A 53 -2.45 -5.96 30.30
C LEU A 53 -3.26 -4.68 30.54
N SER A 54 -2.61 -3.52 30.44
CA SER A 54 -3.28 -2.21 30.50
C SER A 54 -4.24 -2.00 29.31
N PHE A 55 -3.93 -2.55 28.13
CA PHE A 55 -4.81 -2.55 26.94
C PHE A 55 -6.17 -3.24 27.20
N PHE A 56 -6.21 -4.27 28.05
CA PHE A 56 -7.43 -5.01 28.42
C PHE A 56 -8.06 -4.55 29.74
N LEU A 57 -7.27 -4.01 30.68
CA LEU A 57 -7.72 -3.70 32.05
C LEU A 57 -8.08 -2.22 32.28
N LEU A 58 -7.74 -1.31 31.37
CA LEU A 58 -8.04 0.11 31.59
C LEU A 58 -9.53 0.41 31.41
N PRO A 59 -10.18 1.03 32.41
CA PRO A 59 -11.52 1.58 32.22
C PRO A 59 -11.49 2.71 31.17
N LEU A 60 -12.56 2.79 30.37
CA LEU A 60 -12.76 3.76 29.26
C LEU A 60 -12.68 5.25 29.65
N ARG A 61 -12.51 5.56 30.95
CA ARG A 61 -12.26 6.89 31.49
C ARG A 61 -10.96 6.87 32.28
N ILE A 62 -9.86 7.23 31.63
CA ILE A 62 -8.56 7.34 32.24
C ILE A 62 -8.48 8.75 32.88
N PRO A 63 -8.24 8.88 34.20
CA PRO A 63 -8.05 10.19 34.80
C PRO A 63 -6.78 10.84 34.25
N ARG A 64 -6.77 12.19 34.14
CA ARG A 64 -5.64 12.91 33.49
C ARG A 64 -4.25 12.57 34.07
N LYS A 65 -4.19 12.19 35.35
CA LYS A 65 -2.97 11.77 36.04
C LYS A 65 -2.38 10.45 35.49
N SER A 66 -3.22 9.58 34.92
CA SER A 66 -2.82 8.29 34.35
C SER A 66 -2.36 8.39 32.90
N HIS A 67 -2.54 9.54 32.23
CA HIS A 67 -2.01 9.75 30.88
C HIS A 67 -0.49 9.59 30.87
N LEU A 68 0.28 10.25 31.74
CA LEU A 68 1.75 10.16 31.72
C LEU A 68 2.26 8.70 31.80
N ILE A 69 1.64 7.88 32.65
CA ILE A 69 1.98 6.46 32.79
C ILE A 69 1.69 5.71 31.48
N LEU A 70 0.55 5.98 30.84
CA LEU A 70 0.21 5.38 29.55
C LEU A 70 1.11 5.83 28.41
N ALA A 71 1.51 7.11 28.37
CA ALA A 71 2.51 7.59 27.41
C ALA A 71 3.79 6.79 27.53
N LEU A 72 4.34 6.66 28.74
CA LEU A 72 5.58 5.93 29.00
C LEU A 72 5.43 4.44 28.66
N LEU A 73 4.31 3.81 29.01
CA LEU A 73 4.04 2.41 28.68
C LEU A 73 3.97 2.17 27.17
N PHE A 74 3.23 2.98 26.42
CA PHE A 74 3.09 2.79 24.97
C PHE A 74 4.33 3.21 24.19
N PHE A 75 5.07 4.22 24.67
CA PHE A 75 6.41 4.55 24.18
C PHE A 75 7.35 3.35 24.33
N ALA A 76 7.45 2.79 25.54
CA ALA A 76 8.30 1.63 25.81
C ALA A 76 7.86 0.39 25.02
N PHE A 77 6.56 0.16 24.90
CA PHE A 77 6.00 -0.94 24.11
C PHE A 77 6.36 -0.80 22.63
N GLY A 78 6.18 0.38 22.03
CA GLY A 78 6.55 0.63 20.64
C GLY A 78 8.03 0.41 20.37
N ALA A 79 8.88 0.94 21.24
CA ALA A 79 10.32 0.81 21.13
C ALA A 79 10.81 -0.65 21.25
N THR A 80 10.33 -1.36 22.28
CA THR A 80 10.66 -2.78 22.50
C THR A 80 10.16 -3.65 21.35
N ARG A 81 8.93 -3.41 20.88
CA ARG A 81 8.32 -4.18 19.79
C ARG A 81 9.12 -4.02 18.50
N TYR A 82 9.62 -2.82 18.22
CA TYR A 82 10.51 -2.56 17.08
C TYR A 82 11.87 -3.25 17.24
N GLY A 83 12.49 -3.17 18.42
CA GLY A 83 13.76 -3.86 18.70
C GLY A 83 13.68 -5.38 18.47
N PHE A 84 12.62 -6.04 18.98
CA PHE A 84 12.39 -7.48 18.75
C PHE A 84 12.16 -7.81 17.27
N TYR A 85 11.50 -6.91 16.53
CA TYR A 85 11.31 -7.08 15.10
C TYR A 85 12.64 -7.04 14.34
N MET A 86 13.54 -6.12 14.71
CA MET A 86 14.83 -5.95 14.04
C MET A 86 15.80 -7.10 14.32
N GLN A 87 15.77 -7.72 15.51
CA GLN A 87 16.58 -8.92 15.79
C GLN A 87 16.27 -10.10 14.86
N ASN A 88 15.01 -10.24 14.44
CA ASN A 88 14.59 -11.31 13.52
C ASN A 88 14.76 -10.95 12.03
N LYS A 89 15.39 -9.81 11.70
CA LYS A 89 15.50 -9.32 10.32
C LYS A 89 16.64 -9.97 9.53
N GLU A 90 17.59 -10.63 10.20
CA GLU A 90 18.74 -11.30 9.57
C GLU A 90 18.37 -12.56 8.74
N GLY A 91 17.09 -12.93 8.71
CA GLY A 91 16.56 -13.98 7.84
C GLY A 91 16.00 -15.18 8.61
N ASP A 92 15.18 -15.97 7.93
CA ASP A 92 14.63 -17.20 8.50
C ASP A 92 15.65 -18.35 8.38
N PRO A 93 15.46 -19.47 9.12
CA PRO A 93 16.31 -20.65 8.97
C PRO A 93 16.44 -21.13 7.52
N LEU A 94 15.38 -20.98 6.72
CA LEU A 94 15.37 -21.33 5.30
C LEU A 94 16.27 -20.42 4.44
N SER A 95 16.29 -19.11 4.66
CA SER A 95 17.16 -18.20 3.91
C SER A 95 18.63 -18.40 4.30
N ARG A 96 18.91 -18.69 5.56
CA ARG A 96 20.27 -19.08 6.00
C ARG A 96 20.71 -20.39 5.35
N TYR A 97 19.81 -21.36 5.25
CA TYR A 97 20.05 -22.59 4.50
C TYR A 97 20.31 -22.32 3.01
N ALA A 98 19.55 -21.40 2.39
CA ALA A 98 19.74 -21.00 0.99
C ALA A 98 21.12 -20.39 0.69
N LEU A 99 21.73 -19.71 1.66
CA LEU A 99 23.08 -19.13 1.52
C LEU A 99 24.17 -20.21 1.48
N GLY A 100 24.01 -21.31 2.25
CA GLY A 100 24.98 -22.40 2.30
C GLY A 100 24.90 -23.38 1.13
N GLU A 101 23.72 -23.54 0.52
CA GLU A 101 23.43 -24.55 -0.51
C GLU A 101 22.87 -23.90 -1.79
N MET A 102 23.57 -22.89 -2.31
CA MET A 102 23.12 -22.14 -3.48
C MET A 102 22.98 -23.04 -4.73
N ARG A 103 21.84 -22.88 -5.43
CA ARG A 103 21.56 -23.45 -6.77
C ARG A 103 21.44 -24.98 -6.86
N VAL A 104 21.45 -25.71 -5.75
CA VAL A 104 21.16 -27.15 -5.74
C VAL A 104 19.65 -27.38 -5.86
N ARG A 105 19.25 -28.37 -6.67
CA ARG A 105 17.84 -28.78 -6.76
C ARG A 105 17.49 -29.65 -5.57
N GLN A 106 16.45 -29.26 -4.83
CA GLN A 106 15.99 -29.95 -3.64
C GLN A 106 14.46 -29.95 -3.59
N GLU A 107 13.89 -30.75 -2.70
CA GLU A 107 12.44 -30.83 -2.53
C GLU A 107 12.02 -30.14 -1.24
N PHE A 108 11.07 -29.23 -1.34
CA PHE A 108 10.56 -28.43 -0.24
C PHE A 108 9.10 -28.83 0.01
N GLU A 109 8.77 -29.18 1.24
CA GLU A 109 7.40 -29.51 1.63
C GLU A 109 6.85 -28.45 2.57
N GLY A 110 5.63 -28.00 2.29
CA GLY A 110 5.03 -26.89 3.01
C GLY A 110 3.58 -26.62 2.66
N VAL A 111 2.98 -25.69 3.39
CA VAL A 111 1.58 -25.30 3.22
C VAL A 111 1.51 -23.97 2.46
N VAL A 112 0.63 -23.91 1.46
CA VAL A 112 0.40 -22.70 0.68
C VAL A 112 -0.30 -21.64 1.54
N VAL A 113 0.28 -20.45 1.61
CA VAL A 113 -0.25 -19.31 2.36
C VAL A 113 -1.10 -18.42 1.48
N SER A 114 -0.62 -18.13 0.26
CA SER A 114 -1.30 -17.27 -0.71
C SER A 114 -0.89 -17.61 -2.12
N SER A 115 -1.82 -17.53 -3.06
CA SER A 115 -1.61 -17.75 -4.49
C SER A 115 -2.29 -16.65 -5.31
N SER A 116 -1.82 -16.45 -6.54
CA SER A 116 -2.56 -15.70 -7.58
C SER A 116 -3.64 -16.58 -8.21
N THR A 117 -4.54 -15.99 -8.99
CA THR A 117 -5.41 -16.75 -9.90
C THR A 117 -4.56 -17.52 -10.91
N PHE A 118 -5.18 -18.56 -11.47
CA PHE A 118 -4.61 -19.42 -12.48
C PHE A 118 -5.31 -19.18 -13.81
N GLU A 119 -4.52 -18.95 -14.85
CA GLU A 119 -5.01 -18.97 -16.23
C GLU A 119 -4.46 -20.18 -17.00
N PRO A 120 -5.30 -20.87 -17.81
CA PRO A 120 -4.81 -21.89 -18.71
C PRO A 120 -3.75 -21.33 -19.65
N LYS A 121 -2.64 -22.08 -19.86
CA LYS A 121 -1.50 -21.69 -20.70
C LYS A 121 -0.68 -20.48 -20.21
N GLN A 122 -0.85 -20.04 -18.97
CA GLN A 122 0.04 -19.02 -18.39
C GLN A 122 1.50 -19.51 -18.33
N GLU A 123 2.45 -18.63 -18.62
CA GLU A 123 3.88 -18.98 -18.61
C GLU A 123 4.39 -19.34 -17.22
N TYR A 124 3.90 -18.62 -16.21
CA TYR A 124 4.26 -18.85 -14.82
C TYR A 124 3.16 -18.42 -13.86
N THR A 125 3.16 -19.02 -12.67
CA THR A 125 2.37 -18.57 -11.52
C THR A 125 3.28 -18.37 -10.32
N GLN A 126 2.84 -17.55 -9.37
CA GLN A 126 3.57 -17.30 -8.14
C GLN A 126 2.67 -17.55 -6.93
N PHE A 127 3.23 -18.26 -5.95
CA PHE A 127 2.57 -18.47 -4.66
C PHE A 127 3.58 -18.41 -3.52
N VAL A 128 3.08 -18.21 -2.31
CA VAL A 128 3.87 -18.18 -1.08
C VAL A 128 3.57 -19.44 -0.29
N MET A 129 4.63 -20.10 0.18
CA MET A 129 4.57 -21.36 0.91
C MET A 129 5.33 -21.23 2.23
N ASP A 130 4.72 -21.69 3.32
CA ASP A 130 5.40 -21.90 4.59
C ASP A 130 6.00 -23.31 4.56
N VAL A 131 7.33 -23.38 4.43
CA VAL A 131 8.11 -24.61 4.36
C VAL A 131 8.26 -25.17 5.77
N HIS A 132 8.04 -26.47 5.91
CA HIS A 132 8.21 -27.20 7.17
C HIS A 132 9.35 -28.23 7.11
N SER A 133 9.64 -28.75 5.92
CA SER A 133 10.74 -29.69 5.71
C SER A 133 11.39 -29.54 4.34
N VAL A 134 12.68 -29.89 4.31
CA VAL A 134 13.50 -29.99 3.10
C VAL A 134 13.96 -31.42 2.96
N HIS A 135 13.79 -31.98 1.75
CA HIS A 135 14.21 -33.33 1.42
C HIS A 135 15.38 -33.30 0.44
N ARG A 136 16.44 -34.04 0.79
CA ARG A 136 17.67 -34.17 -0.01
C ARG A 136 18.12 -35.63 -0.01
N GLY A 137 18.26 -36.23 -1.19
CA GLY A 137 18.85 -37.56 -1.32
C GLY A 137 18.17 -38.67 -0.51
N GLY A 138 16.88 -38.51 -0.15
CA GLY A 138 16.13 -39.44 0.69
C GLY A 138 16.07 -39.08 2.18
N GLU A 139 16.87 -38.11 2.65
CA GLU A 139 16.81 -37.60 4.03
C GLU A 139 15.88 -36.37 4.11
N SER A 140 15.12 -36.27 5.22
CA SER A 140 14.22 -35.15 5.49
C SER A 140 14.71 -34.37 6.71
N ALA A 141 14.93 -33.06 6.53
CA ALA A 141 15.33 -32.15 7.60
C ALA A 141 14.19 -31.16 7.88
N PRO A 142 13.76 -30.98 9.15
CA PRO A 142 12.77 -29.98 9.50
C PRO A 142 13.37 -28.58 9.41
N ILE A 143 12.81 -27.73 8.55
CA ILE A 143 13.24 -26.34 8.39
C ILE A 143 11.99 -25.48 8.28
N LYS A 144 11.89 -24.48 9.15
CA LYS A 144 10.82 -23.48 9.11
C LYS A 144 11.28 -22.26 8.34
N GLY A 145 10.48 -21.84 7.37
CA GLY A 145 10.69 -20.59 6.67
C GLY A 145 9.62 -20.32 5.63
N ARG A 146 9.50 -19.08 5.21
CA ARG A 146 8.51 -18.67 4.21
C ARG A 146 9.21 -18.35 2.91
N THR A 147 8.79 -19.01 1.84
CA THR A 147 9.40 -18.86 0.52
C THR A 147 8.38 -18.47 -0.54
N ARG A 148 8.82 -17.69 -1.52
CA ARG A 148 8.05 -17.44 -2.75
C ARG A 148 8.40 -18.50 -3.77
N VAL A 149 7.42 -19.26 -4.23
CA VAL A 149 7.58 -20.22 -5.31
C VAL A 149 7.20 -19.56 -6.64
N ARG A 150 8.13 -19.54 -7.60
CA ARG A 150 7.86 -19.21 -9.00
C ARG A 150 7.74 -20.52 -9.77
N TRP A 151 6.54 -20.85 -10.22
CA TRP A 151 6.23 -22.08 -10.93
C TRP A 151 5.97 -21.81 -12.40
N THR A 152 6.92 -22.19 -13.25
CA THR A 152 6.82 -22.05 -14.72
C THR A 152 6.05 -23.23 -15.33
N ARG A 153 5.18 -22.96 -16.30
CA ARG A 153 4.27 -23.92 -16.94
C ARG A 153 3.45 -24.73 -15.92
N PRO A 154 2.61 -24.06 -15.12
CA PRO A 154 1.82 -24.71 -14.08
C PRO A 154 0.79 -25.67 -14.70
N SER A 155 0.62 -26.84 -14.08
CA SER A 155 -0.35 -27.85 -14.51
C SER A 155 -1.77 -27.61 -14.01
N GLY A 156 -1.95 -26.74 -13.00
CA GLY A 156 -3.26 -26.43 -12.44
C GLY A 156 -3.24 -25.31 -11.38
N PRO A 157 -4.42 -24.93 -10.87
CA PRO A 157 -4.55 -23.92 -9.83
C PRO A 157 -4.02 -24.41 -8.49
N VAL A 158 -3.47 -23.48 -7.71
CA VAL A 158 -2.99 -23.72 -6.34
C VAL A 158 -3.80 -22.86 -5.39
N PHE A 159 -4.29 -23.43 -4.29
CA PHE A 159 -5.10 -22.71 -3.32
C PHE A 159 -4.45 -22.68 -1.92
N PRO A 160 -4.68 -21.61 -1.13
CA PRO A 160 -4.23 -21.52 0.24
C PRO A 160 -4.73 -22.69 1.10
N GLY A 161 -3.86 -23.22 1.94
CA GLY A 161 -4.11 -24.37 2.81
C GLY A 161 -3.76 -25.73 2.20
N MET A 162 -3.47 -25.80 0.89
CA MET A 162 -2.95 -27.03 0.28
C MET A 162 -1.53 -27.31 0.78
N THR A 163 -1.21 -28.58 0.99
CA THR A 163 0.16 -29.02 1.30
C THR A 163 0.81 -29.52 0.01
N LEU A 164 1.92 -28.89 -0.37
CA LEU A 164 2.62 -29.16 -1.61
C LEU A 164 4.06 -29.59 -1.34
N ARG A 165 4.57 -30.46 -2.22
CA ARG A 165 5.99 -30.75 -2.38
C ARG A 165 6.49 -30.10 -3.66
N VAL A 166 7.48 -29.23 -3.53
CA VAL A 166 8.04 -28.44 -4.63
C VAL A 166 9.50 -28.83 -4.83
N SER A 167 9.81 -29.44 -5.97
CA SER A 167 11.18 -29.72 -6.41
C SER A 167 11.71 -28.50 -7.16
N GLY A 168 12.73 -27.83 -6.64
CA GLY A 168 13.20 -26.59 -7.24
C GLY A 168 14.57 -26.14 -6.74
N ARG A 169 15.05 -25.03 -7.30
CA ARG A 169 16.27 -24.36 -6.84
C ARG A 169 15.90 -23.26 -5.86
N LEU A 170 16.50 -23.28 -4.68
CA LEU A 170 16.34 -22.25 -3.66
C LEU A 170 17.33 -21.10 -3.93
N SER A 171 16.84 -19.88 -3.81
CA SER A 171 17.60 -18.64 -3.93
C SER A 171 17.36 -17.77 -2.70
N PRO A 172 18.42 -17.22 -2.07
CA PRO A 172 18.28 -16.23 -0.99
C PRO A 172 17.89 -14.84 -1.52
N HIS A 173 17.97 -14.62 -2.84
CA HIS A 173 17.62 -13.36 -3.48
C HIS A 173 16.21 -13.45 -4.10
N LEU A 174 15.40 -12.41 -3.89
CA LEU A 174 14.03 -12.26 -4.38
C LEU A 174 13.91 -11.18 -5.48
N GLY A 175 14.90 -10.30 -5.61
CA GLY A 175 15.02 -9.31 -6.68
C GLY A 175 16.33 -8.54 -6.60
N VAL A 176 16.51 -7.59 -7.52
CA VAL A 176 17.64 -6.64 -7.49
C VAL A 176 17.51 -5.72 -6.28
N VAL A 177 18.66 -5.40 -5.67
CA VAL A 177 18.73 -4.51 -4.50
C VAL A 177 19.64 -3.36 -4.84
N ASN A 178 19.07 -2.16 -4.88
CA ASN A 178 19.78 -0.96 -5.27
C ASN A 178 19.50 0.14 -4.24
N HIS A 179 20.51 0.96 -3.97
CA HIS A 179 20.38 2.08 -3.06
C HIS A 179 19.24 3.03 -3.48
N GLY A 180 18.46 3.48 -2.51
CA GLY A 180 17.32 4.37 -2.73
C GLY A 180 16.08 3.71 -3.35
N MET A 181 16.18 2.52 -3.92
CA MET A 181 15.05 1.80 -4.51
C MET A 181 14.37 0.91 -3.48
N ARG A 182 13.04 1.04 -3.35
CA ARG A 182 12.21 0.03 -2.66
C ARG A 182 11.72 -0.98 -3.69
N GLY A 183 12.33 -2.15 -3.67
CA GLY A 183 12.10 -3.18 -4.67
C GLY A 183 11.16 -4.30 -4.23
N THR A 184 11.15 -5.35 -5.06
CA THR A 184 10.47 -6.61 -4.74
C THR A 184 11.07 -7.28 -3.51
N GLU A 185 12.38 -7.14 -3.30
CA GLU A 185 13.11 -7.65 -2.13
C GLU A 185 12.56 -7.04 -0.84
N ASP A 186 12.55 -5.71 -0.73
CA ASP A 186 12.09 -4.99 0.48
C ASP A 186 10.64 -5.32 0.82
N TYR A 187 9.78 -5.34 -0.21
CA TYR A 187 8.38 -5.70 -0.04
C TYR A 187 8.22 -7.13 0.49
N SER A 188 9.02 -8.08 -0.03
CA SER A 188 8.98 -9.48 0.39
C SER A 188 9.48 -9.66 1.82
N ARG A 189 10.61 -9.02 2.16
CA ARG A 189 11.20 -9.06 3.50
C ARG A 189 10.29 -8.43 4.55
N SER A 190 9.56 -7.37 4.23
CA SER A 190 8.56 -6.78 5.13
C SER A 190 7.42 -7.75 5.51
N ARG A 191 7.21 -8.78 4.68
CA ARG A 191 6.23 -9.87 4.89
C ARG A 191 6.86 -11.16 5.41
N GLN A 192 8.12 -11.07 5.87
CA GLN A 192 8.91 -12.21 6.34
C GLN A 192 9.10 -13.29 5.28
N ILE A 193 9.23 -12.90 4.01
CA ILE A 193 9.61 -13.78 2.91
C ILE A 193 11.06 -13.47 2.57
N TYR A 194 11.96 -14.43 2.80
CA TYR A 194 13.41 -14.24 2.70
C TYR A 194 14.09 -15.11 1.65
N SER A 195 13.32 -15.97 0.96
CA SER A 195 13.84 -16.86 -0.07
C SER A 195 12.84 -17.05 -1.20
N SER A 196 13.35 -17.46 -2.37
CA SER A 196 12.53 -17.88 -3.50
C SER A 196 12.90 -19.27 -4.01
N VAL A 197 11.91 -20.05 -4.43
CA VAL A 197 12.11 -21.35 -5.07
C VAL A 197 11.62 -21.27 -6.51
N SER A 198 12.47 -21.68 -7.44
CA SER A 198 12.09 -21.77 -8.85
C SER A 198 11.83 -23.23 -9.24
N ALA A 199 10.62 -23.50 -9.74
CA ALA A 199 10.14 -24.81 -10.17
C ALA A 199 9.59 -24.75 -11.61
N SER A 200 9.64 -25.86 -12.34
CA SER A 200 9.17 -25.94 -13.73
C SER A 200 8.40 -27.22 -14.01
N GLY A 201 7.29 -27.10 -14.74
CA GLY A 201 6.48 -28.23 -15.18
C GLY A 201 5.97 -29.07 -14.01
N ASN A 202 6.17 -30.38 -14.07
CA ASN A 202 5.64 -31.33 -13.08
C ASN A 202 6.43 -31.39 -11.76
N ALA A 203 7.14 -30.32 -11.41
CA ALA A 203 7.97 -30.27 -10.20
C ALA A 203 7.20 -29.87 -8.93
N VAL A 204 5.89 -29.65 -9.04
CA VAL A 204 5.00 -29.32 -7.91
C VAL A 204 3.99 -30.45 -7.75
N PHE A 205 3.99 -31.08 -6.58
CA PHE A 205 3.14 -32.22 -6.25
C PHE A 205 2.20 -31.87 -5.11
N LEU A 206 0.93 -32.23 -5.24
CA LEU A 206 -0.05 -32.12 -4.16
C LEU A 206 0.10 -33.30 -3.20
N ILE A 207 0.35 -33.01 -1.92
CA ILE A 207 0.41 -34.04 -0.87
C ILE A 207 -0.94 -34.15 -0.16
N ALA A 208 -1.52 -33.00 0.21
CA ALA A 208 -2.80 -32.95 0.90
C ALA A 208 -3.63 -31.75 0.43
N GLU A 209 -4.93 -31.98 0.26
CA GLU A 209 -5.88 -30.89 0.00
C GLU A 209 -6.01 -29.98 1.22
N ALA A 210 -6.49 -28.76 0.96
CA ALA A 210 -6.80 -27.83 2.03
C ALA A 210 -8.00 -28.33 2.86
N SER A 211 -7.98 -28.03 4.16
CA SER A 211 -9.13 -28.32 5.02
C SER A 211 -10.40 -27.65 4.47
N PRO A 212 -11.54 -28.36 4.39
CA PRO A 212 -12.81 -27.79 3.93
C PRO A 212 -13.34 -26.71 4.90
N TYR A 213 -12.82 -26.61 6.12
CA TYR A 213 -13.16 -25.56 7.08
C TYR A 213 -12.26 -24.32 6.92
N SER A 214 -11.28 -24.34 6.01
CA SER A 214 -10.38 -23.22 5.79
C SER A 214 -11.11 -22.09 5.06
N PHE A 215 -11.35 -21.01 5.80
CA PHE A 215 -11.95 -19.80 5.24
C PHE A 215 -11.12 -19.22 4.08
N ARG A 216 -9.79 -19.28 4.18
CA ARG A 216 -8.87 -18.77 3.15
C ARG A 216 -8.93 -19.58 1.85
N TYR A 217 -9.17 -20.90 1.97
CA TYR A 217 -9.33 -21.78 0.82
C TYR A 217 -10.59 -21.41 0.03
N TRP A 218 -11.73 -21.28 0.69
CA TRP A 218 -12.99 -20.90 0.04
C TRP A 218 -12.95 -19.49 -0.56
N ALA A 219 -12.32 -18.54 0.13
CA ALA A 219 -12.13 -17.18 -0.40
C ALA A 219 -11.27 -17.18 -1.68
N ALA A 220 -10.23 -18.03 -1.76
CA ALA A 220 -9.40 -18.16 -2.96
C ALA A 220 -10.13 -18.90 -4.09
N ARG A 221 -10.91 -19.94 -3.77
CA ARG A 221 -11.77 -20.62 -4.75
C ARG A 221 -12.81 -19.69 -5.35
N LEU A 222 -13.47 -18.86 -4.53
CA LEU A 222 -14.41 -17.89 -5.03
C LEU A 222 -13.73 -16.86 -5.93
N ARG A 223 -12.52 -16.39 -5.56
CA ARG A 223 -11.74 -15.48 -6.40
C ARG A 223 -11.43 -16.10 -7.76
N GLN A 224 -11.02 -17.37 -7.80
CA GLN A 224 -10.80 -18.10 -9.05
C GLN A 224 -12.09 -18.23 -9.85
N TRP A 225 -13.19 -18.60 -9.20
CA TRP A 225 -14.48 -18.68 -9.87
C TRP A 225 -14.93 -17.34 -10.45
N GLN A 226 -14.77 -16.23 -9.72
CA GLN A 226 -15.08 -14.89 -10.22
C GLN A 226 -14.17 -14.48 -11.38
N HIS A 227 -12.88 -14.81 -11.31
CA HIS A 227 -11.96 -14.62 -12.41
C HIS A 227 -12.48 -15.34 -13.67
N ASP A 228 -12.84 -16.62 -13.54
CA ASP A 228 -13.29 -17.44 -14.67
C ASP A 228 -14.63 -16.94 -15.25
N GLN A 229 -15.55 -16.46 -14.41
CA GLN A 229 -16.78 -15.82 -14.86
C GLN A 229 -16.50 -14.49 -15.57
N LEU A 230 -15.73 -13.59 -14.96
CA LEU A 230 -15.46 -12.28 -15.56
C LEU A 230 -14.73 -12.40 -16.89
N LYS A 231 -13.86 -13.40 -17.04
CA LYS A 231 -13.13 -13.65 -18.29
C LYS A 231 -14.05 -13.98 -19.47
N THR A 232 -15.20 -14.61 -19.23
CA THR A 232 -16.14 -14.97 -20.31
C THR A 232 -17.13 -13.85 -20.64
N ILE A 233 -17.29 -12.87 -19.74
CA ILE A 233 -18.37 -11.89 -19.79
C ILE A 233 -17.85 -10.49 -20.12
N VAL A 234 -16.65 -10.15 -19.64
CA VAL A 234 -16.03 -8.84 -19.82
C VAL A 234 -15.20 -8.83 -21.11
N PRO A 235 -15.30 -7.78 -21.94
CA PRO A 235 -14.46 -7.63 -23.13
C PRO A 235 -12.95 -7.63 -22.81
N GLU A 236 -12.14 -8.20 -23.70
CA GLU A 236 -10.69 -8.38 -23.50
C GLU A 236 -9.95 -7.07 -23.16
N ASP A 237 -10.32 -5.95 -23.77
CA ASP A 237 -9.71 -4.63 -23.52
C ASP A 237 -9.96 -4.08 -22.10
N ALA A 238 -11.07 -4.47 -21.48
CA ALA A 238 -11.46 -4.04 -20.14
C ALA A 238 -11.05 -5.05 -19.06
N PHE A 239 -10.82 -6.30 -19.43
CA PHE A 239 -10.57 -7.40 -18.50
C PHE A 239 -9.33 -7.17 -17.60
N PRO A 240 -8.15 -6.74 -18.09
CA PRO A 240 -7.01 -6.43 -17.21
C PRO A 240 -7.29 -5.36 -16.16
N PHE A 241 -8.04 -4.32 -16.54
CA PHE A 241 -8.44 -3.26 -15.62
C PHE A 241 -9.41 -3.78 -14.55
N VAL A 242 -10.42 -4.55 -14.97
CA VAL A 242 -11.38 -5.19 -14.06
C VAL A 242 -10.68 -6.13 -13.08
N LEU A 243 -9.72 -6.92 -13.56
CA LEU A 243 -8.95 -7.83 -12.72
C LEU A 243 -8.16 -7.09 -11.63
N GLY A 244 -7.51 -5.98 -12.00
CA GLY A 244 -6.75 -5.14 -11.07
C GLY A 244 -7.61 -4.42 -10.02
N VAL A 245 -8.79 -3.97 -10.43
CA VAL A 245 -9.73 -3.20 -9.59
C VAL A 245 -10.57 -4.11 -8.69
N TRP A 246 -11.12 -5.21 -9.23
CA TRP A 246 -12.05 -6.09 -8.52
C TRP A 246 -11.33 -7.18 -7.70
N LEU A 247 -10.40 -7.92 -8.33
CA LEU A 247 -9.67 -9.03 -7.70
C LEU A 247 -8.28 -8.63 -7.19
N GLY A 248 -7.82 -7.44 -7.57
CA GLY A 248 -6.53 -6.88 -7.16
C GLY A 248 -5.36 -7.27 -8.05
N GLU A 249 -5.55 -8.05 -9.10
CA GLU A 249 -4.41 -8.60 -9.85
C GLU A 249 -3.95 -7.66 -10.95
N ARG A 250 -2.69 -7.22 -10.86
CA ARG A 250 -2.09 -6.23 -11.74
C ARG A 250 -1.18 -6.84 -12.80
N SER A 251 -1.09 -8.17 -12.86
CA SER A 251 -0.17 -8.89 -13.76
C SER A 251 -0.37 -8.54 -15.23
N ASN A 252 -1.61 -8.16 -15.60
CA ASN A 252 -2.01 -7.91 -16.98
C ASN A 252 -2.04 -6.40 -17.32
N ILE A 253 -1.63 -5.52 -16.40
CA ILE A 253 -1.54 -4.06 -16.63
C ILE A 253 -0.12 -3.73 -17.09
N THR A 254 0.01 -3.05 -18.23
CA THR A 254 1.33 -2.67 -18.76
C THR A 254 1.99 -1.57 -17.93
N ALA A 255 3.33 -1.47 -17.98
CA ALA A 255 4.07 -0.43 -17.24
C ALA A 255 3.65 0.98 -17.69
N ALA A 256 3.47 1.19 -19.00
CA ALA A 256 3.01 2.47 -19.55
C ALA A 256 1.60 2.85 -19.07
N GLU A 257 0.67 1.90 -19.01
CA GLU A 257 -0.66 2.15 -18.43
C GLU A 257 -0.54 2.49 -16.94
N TYR A 258 0.25 1.74 -16.17
CA TYR A 258 0.44 2.02 -14.75
C TYR A 258 0.98 3.44 -14.52
N ASP A 259 1.99 3.86 -15.28
CA ASP A 259 2.58 5.20 -15.20
C ASP A 259 1.57 6.31 -15.54
N GLN A 260 0.67 6.10 -16.50
CA GLN A 260 -0.41 7.05 -16.79
C GLN A 260 -1.31 7.30 -15.56
N PHE A 261 -1.69 6.24 -14.84
CA PHE A 261 -2.50 6.38 -13.63
C PHE A 261 -1.72 7.00 -12.47
N VAL A 262 -0.41 6.75 -12.37
CA VAL A 262 0.48 7.42 -11.40
C VAL A 262 0.53 8.92 -11.67
N CYS A 263 0.84 9.33 -12.90
CA CYS A 263 0.95 10.72 -13.29
C CYS A 263 -0.39 11.47 -13.25
N ALA A 264 -1.51 10.80 -13.57
CA ALA A 264 -2.84 11.38 -13.44
C ALA A 264 -3.35 11.44 -11.98
N GLY A 265 -2.65 10.81 -11.03
CA GLY A 265 -3.02 10.78 -9.62
C GLY A 265 -4.17 9.84 -9.23
N THR A 266 -4.48 8.89 -10.12
CA THR A 266 -5.56 7.90 -9.96
C THR A 266 -5.02 6.49 -9.73
N ALA A 267 -3.71 6.31 -9.49
CA ALA A 267 -3.06 5.00 -9.27
C ALA A 267 -3.69 4.15 -8.14
N HIS A 268 -4.28 4.80 -7.14
CA HIS A 268 -4.99 4.14 -6.05
C HIS A 268 -6.22 3.34 -6.51
N VAL A 269 -6.77 3.67 -7.68
CA VAL A 269 -7.88 2.98 -8.33
C VAL A 269 -7.47 1.60 -8.82
N LEU A 270 -6.24 1.46 -9.34
CA LEU A 270 -5.69 0.18 -9.84
C LEU A 270 -5.38 -0.84 -8.72
N SER A 271 -5.82 -0.59 -7.49
CA SER A 271 -5.78 -1.56 -6.40
C SER A 271 -7.09 -1.56 -5.65
N VAL A 272 -7.47 -2.76 -5.18
CA VAL A 272 -8.45 -2.89 -4.12
C VAL A 272 -8.02 -2.05 -2.91
N SER A 273 -8.80 -1.01 -2.66
CA SER A 273 -8.54 0.03 -1.66
C SER A 273 -9.68 0.08 -0.63
N GLY A 274 -9.58 0.97 0.35
CA GLY A 274 -10.66 1.15 1.33
C GLY A 274 -11.99 1.57 0.70
N LEU A 275 -11.96 2.28 -0.44
CA LEU A 275 -13.15 2.63 -1.20
C LEU A 275 -13.91 1.38 -1.67
N HIS A 276 -13.20 0.34 -2.10
CA HIS A 276 -13.81 -0.91 -2.58
C HIS A 276 -14.54 -1.61 -1.44
N VAL A 277 -13.90 -1.71 -0.27
CA VAL A 277 -14.50 -2.30 0.93
C VAL A 277 -15.72 -1.50 1.38
N ALA A 278 -15.64 -0.16 1.34
CA ALA A 278 -16.74 0.72 1.70
C ALA A 278 -17.95 0.57 0.75
N ILE A 279 -17.71 0.54 -0.56
CA ILE A 279 -18.76 0.32 -1.57
C ILE A 279 -19.46 -1.00 -1.31
N ILE A 280 -18.73 -2.10 -1.14
CA ILE A 280 -19.32 -3.43 -0.90
C ILE A 280 -20.11 -3.48 0.40
N THR A 281 -19.60 -2.83 1.45
CA THR A 281 -20.33 -2.72 2.73
C THR A 281 -21.66 -1.98 2.54
N LEU A 282 -21.64 -0.86 1.79
CA LEU A 282 -22.85 -0.10 1.47
C LEU A 282 -23.83 -0.94 0.63
N SER A 283 -23.32 -1.62 -0.42
CA SER A 283 -24.11 -2.46 -1.31
C SER A 283 -24.83 -3.58 -0.56
N LEU A 284 -24.07 -4.34 0.24
CA LEU A 284 -24.61 -5.42 1.04
C LEU A 284 -25.55 -4.88 2.13
N GLY A 285 -25.24 -3.72 2.69
CA GLY A 285 -26.07 -3.07 3.72
C GLY A 285 -27.44 -2.66 3.18
N LEU A 286 -27.46 -2.04 1.99
CA LEU A 286 -28.69 -1.68 1.29
C LEU A 286 -29.50 -2.92 0.91
N LEU A 287 -28.85 -3.97 0.38
CA LEU A 287 -29.54 -5.22 0.04
C LEU A 287 -30.22 -5.85 1.27
N LEU A 288 -29.49 -5.99 2.38
CA LEU A 288 -30.04 -6.54 3.63
C LEU A 288 -31.15 -5.65 4.22
N GLN A 289 -31.06 -4.34 4.01
CA GLN A 289 -32.11 -3.40 4.40
C GLN A 289 -33.37 -3.57 3.55
N VAL A 290 -33.25 -3.75 2.24
CA VAL A 290 -34.38 -4.03 1.33
C VAL A 290 -35.05 -5.36 1.70
N LEU A 291 -34.26 -6.37 2.06
CA LEU A 291 -34.74 -7.66 2.59
C LEU A 291 -35.32 -7.56 4.02
N ARG A 292 -35.40 -6.36 4.59
CA ARG A 292 -35.94 -6.07 5.94
C ARG A 292 -35.27 -6.86 7.06
N VAL A 293 -33.99 -7.20 6.90
CA VAL A 293 -33.21 -7.90 7.94
C VAL A 293 -33.02 -6.97 9.15
N PRO A 294 -33.30 -7.43 10.39
CA PRO A 294 -33.17 -6.58 11.58
C PRO A 294 -31.73 -6.12 11.81
N ARG A 295 -31.56 -4.98 12.52
CA ARG A 295 -30.26 -4.28 12.67
C ARG A 295 -29.10 -5.18 13.13
N ARG A 296 -29.30 -5.98 14.19
CA ARG A 296 -28.25 -6.84 14.75
C ARG A 296 -27.77 -7.93 13.79
N PRO A 297 -28.63 -8.82 13.26
CA PRO A 297 -28.18 -9.83 12.30
C PRO A 297 -27.64 -9.22 11.00
N ARG A 298 -28.18 -8.06 10.57
CA ARG A 298 -27.62 -7.31 9.44
C ARG A 298 -26.16 -6.92 9.69
N ASN A 299 -25.85 -6.34 10.85
CA ASN A 299 -24.48 -5.92 11.17
C ASN A 299 -23.51 -7.09 11.28
N VAL A 300 -23.95 -8.23 11.84
CA VAL A 300 -23.17 -9.47 11.86
C VAL A 300 -22.92 -9.99 10.44
N ALA A 301 -23.95 -10.03 9.60
CA ALA A 301 -23.83 -10.44 8.20
C ALA A 301 -22.88 -9.51 7.41
N LEU A 302 -22.90 -8.21 7.69
CA LEU A 302 -21.98 -7.24 7.10
C LEU A 302 -20.53 -7.49 7.53
N ILE A 303 -20.28 -7.74 8.82
CA ILE A 303 -18.93 -8.07 9.32
C ILE A 303 -18.41 -9.32 8.60
N ILE A 304 -19.22 -10.37 8.51
CA ILE A 304 -18.85 -11.61 7.80
C ILE A 304 -18.58 -11.32 6.32
N GLY A 305 -19.46 -10.58 5.65
CA GLY A 305 -19.34 -10.24 4.23
C GLY A 305 -18.08 -9.39 3.93
N VAL A 306 -17.77 -8.42 4.79
CA VAL A 306 -16.58 -7.56 4.66
C VAL A 306 -15.30 -8.36 4.88
N LEU A 307 -15.25 -9.23 5.89
CA LEU A 307 -14.12 -10.13 6.10
C LEU A 307 -13.95 -11.04 4.89
N PHE A 308 -15.03 -11.66 4.43
CA PHE A 308 -15.02 -12.55 3.28
C PHE A 308 -14.52 -11.85 2.00
N PHE A 309 -15.03 -10.66 1.69
CA PHE A 309 -14.51 -9.85 0.59
C PHE A 309 -13.03 -9.51 0.75
N THR A 310 -12.59 -9.17 1.97
CA THR A 310 -11.19 -8.81 2.22
C THR A 310 -10.24 -9.97 1.95
N PHE A 311 -10.60 -11.18 2.40
CA PHE A 311 -9.82 -12.39 2.10
C PHE A 311 -9.93 -12.78 0.62
N MET A 312 -11.09 -12.60 -0.01
CA MET A 312 -11.29 -12.79 -1.44
C MET A 312 -10.44 -11.82 -2.28
N ALA A 313 -10.24 -10.58 -1.83
CA ALA A 313 -9.36 -9.59 -2.48
C ALA A 313 -7.86 -9.78 -2.15
N GLY A 314 -7.49 -10.86 -1.45
CA GLY A 314 -6.09 -11.17 -1.12
C GLY A 314 -5.55 -10.56 0.15
N ALA A 315 -6.42 -10.05 1.04
CA ALA A 315 -6.08 -9.49 2.35
C ALA A 315 -4.90 -8.51 2.30
N ARG A 316 -4.91 -7.62 1.31
CA ARG A 316 -3.91 -6.55 1.19
C ARG A 316 -3.97 -5.62 2.40
N VAL A 317 -2.86 -5.01 2.76
CA VAL A 317 -2.77 -4.13 3.94
C VAL A 317 -3.79 -2.98 3.85
N SER A 318 -4.02 -2.40 2.67
CA SER A 318 -5.07 -1.38 2.44
C SER A 318 -6.49 -1.88 2.73
N THR A 319 -6.85 -3.05 2.19
CA THR A 319 -8.20 -3.62 2.36
C THR A 319 -8.42 -4.11 3.78
N ALA A 320 -7.42 -4.77 4.38
CA ALA A 320 -7.46 -5.24 5.75
C ALA A 320 -7.70 -4.11 6.75
N ARG A 321 -7.05 -2.95 6.56
CA ARG A 321 -7.26 -1.77 7.42
C ARG A 321 -8.68 -1.23 7.32
N ALA A 322 -9.19 -1.07 6.11
CA ALA A 322 -10.55 -0.59 5.88
C ALA A 322 -11.59 -1.55 6.45
N ALA A 323 -11.42 -2.85 6.22
CA ALA A 323 -12.27 -3.90 6.76
C ALA A 323 -12.27 -3.88 8.29
N PHE A 324 -11.11 -3.72 8.92
CA PHE A 324 -11.00 -3.66 10.37
C PHE A 324 -11.70 -2.44 10.96
N MET A 325 -11.52 -1.24 10.37
CA MET A 325 -12.25 -0.04 10.78
C MET A 325 -13.77 -0.20 10.66
N ILE A 326 -14.24 -0.78 9.55
CA ILE A 326 -15.67 -1.07 9.34
C ILE A 326 -16.18 -2.10 10.35
N CYS A 327 -15.42 -3.17 10.62
CA CYS A 327 -15.79 -4.17 11.61
C CYS A 327 -15.89 -3.58 13.01
N LEU A 328 -14.94 -2.73 13.41
CA LEU A 328 -15.00 -2.01 14.69
C LEU A 328 -16.21 -1.09 14.77
N TYR A 329 -16.47 -0.31 13.71
CA TYR A 329 -17.63 0.57 13.64
C TYR A 329 -18.96 -0.20 13.78
N LEU A 330 -19.13 -1.29 13.02
CA LEU A 330 -20.32 -2.14 13.09
C LEU A 330 -20.44 -2.85 14.45
N SER A 331 -19.32 -3.22 15.07
CA SER A 331 -19.29 -3.84 16.40
C SER A 331 -19.74 -2.86 17.48
N SER A 332 -19.32 -1.60 17.42
CA SER A 332 -19.79 -0.59 18.37
C SER A 332 -21.30 -0.37 18.30
N GLU A 333 -21.90 -0.47 17.12
CA GLU A 333 -23.37 -0.43 16.97
C GLU A 333 -24.03 -1.67 17.60
N LEU A 334 -23.43 -2.87 17.50
CA LEU A 334 -23.93 -4.09 18.17
C LEU A 334 -23.94 -3.97 19.70
N PHE A 335 -22.94 -3.30 20.26
CA PHE A 335 -22.83 -3.03 21.70
C PHE A 335 -23.59 -1.77 22.15
N ASN A 336 -24.38 -1.13 21.26
CA ASN A 336 -25.11 0.12 21.53
C ASN A 336 -24.21 1.24 22.10
N ARG A 337 -22.98 1.37 21.57
CA ARG A 337 -22.04 2.43 21.96
C ARG A 337 -21.95 3.50 20.89
N GLU A 338 -21.82 4.75 21.32
CA GLU A 338 -21.53 5.86 20.42
C GLU A 338 -20.16 5.66 19.77
N THR A 339 -20.13 5.69 18.44
CA THR A 339 -18.93 5.45 17.66
C THR A 339 -18.14 6.74 17.52
N ASP A 340 -16.92 6.75 18.04
CA ASP A 340 -15.97 7.79 17.70
C ASP A 340 -15.01 7.33 16.59
N VAL A 341 -15.14 7.90 15.38
CA VAL A 341 -14.35 7.55 14.20
C VAL A 341 -12.84 7.81 14.40
N LEU A 342 -12.45 8.87 15.12
CA LEU A 342 -11.03 9.13 15.42
C LEU A 342 -10.47 8.09 16.40
N SER A 343 -11.27 7.65 17.36
CA SER A 343 -10.89 6.56 18.26
C SER A 343 -10.78 5.22 17.53
N VAL A 344 -11.67 4.93 16.58
CA VAL A 344 -11.57 3.74 15.71
C VAL A 344 -10.28 3.78 14.88
N LEU A 345 -9.94 4.94 14.31
CA LEU A 345 -8.69 5.14 13.57
C LEU A 345 -7.46 4.89 14.47
N GLY A 346 -7.45 5.50 15.66
CA GLY A 346 -6.38 5.37 16.65
C GLY A 346 -6.19 3.93 17.12
N LEU A 347 -7.28 3.26 17.50
CA LEU A 347 -7.27 1.86 17.93
C LEU A 347 -6.79 0.93 16.81
N THR A 348 -7.28 1.12 15.59
CA THR A 348 -6.85 0.32 14.43
C THR A 348 -5.35 0.49 14.18
N ALA A 349 -4.85 1.72 14.18
CA ALA A 349 -3.42 1.98 14.00
C ALA A 349 -2.58 1.34 15.11
N CYS A 350 -3.00 1.43 16.38
CA CYS A 350 -2.31 0.81 17.50
C CYS A 350 -2.21 -0.72 17.36
N LEU A 351 -3.30 -1.38 16.96
CA LEU A 351 -3.33 -2.83 16.77
C LEU A 351 -2.41 -3.28 15.63
N PHE A 352 -2.41 -2.56 14.51
CA PHE A 352 -1.52 -2.87 13.39
C PHE A 352 -0.05 -2.65 13.75
N LEU A 353 0.29 -1.55 14.43
CA LEU A 353 1.66 -1.26 14.86
C LEU A 353 2.14 -2.20 15.98
N GLY A 354 1.24 -2.63 16.88
CA GLY A 354 1.54 -3.66 17.87
C GLY A 354 1.83 -5.02 17.21
N TRP A 355 1.11 -5.37 16.14
CA TRP A 355 1.37 -6.57 15.36
C TRP A 355 2.68 -6.48 14.58
N ASN A 356 2.89 -5.43 13.79
CA ASN A 356 4.10 -5.20 13.01
C ASN A 356 4.51 -3.71 13.06
N PRO A 357 5.55 -3.35 13.82
CA PRO A 357 5.97 -1.96 14.00
C PRO A 357 6.62 -1.37 12.74
N GLN A 358 7.11 -2.19 11.81
CA GLN A 358 7.69 -1.71 10.54
C GLN A 358 6.64 -1.03 9.65
N LEU A 359 5.34 -1.32 9.87
CA LEU A 359 4.26 -0.66 9.15
C LEU A 359 4.28 0.86 9.31
N LEU A 360 4.86 1.41 10.38
CA LEU A 360 5.00 2.88 10.51
C LEU A 360 5.82 3.52 9.38
N PHE A 361 6.74 2.76 8.77
CA PHE A 361 7.60 3.21 7.67
C PHE A 361 7.11 2.74 6.30
N ASP A 362 5.96 2.04 6.26
CA ASP A 362 5.31 1.63 5.03
C ASP A 362 4.54 2.80 4.41
N THR A 363 4.81 3.07 3.14
CA THR A 363 4.17 4.17 2.40
C THR A 363 2.66 3.98 2.31
N GLY A 364 2.19 2.73 2.15
CA GLY A 364 0.77 2.41 2.10
C GLY A 364 0.08 2.66 3.44
N PHE A 365 0.74 2.35 4.56
CA PHE A 365 0.29 2.66 5.92
C PHE A 365 0.09 4.17 6.09
N LEU A 366 1.15 4.95 5.86
CA LEU A 366 1.18 6.40 6.01
C LEU A 366 0.13 7.09 5.14
N LEU A 367 0.01 6.72 3.86
CA LEU A 367 -0.94 7.37 2.95
C LEU A 367 -2.39 7.09 3.33
N SER A 368 -2.74 5.88 3.79
CA SER A 368 -4.14 5.57 4.10
C SER A 368 -4.57 5.97 5.51
N PHE A 369 -3.72 5.87 6.53
CA PHE A 369 -4.06 6.45 7.84
C PHE A 369 -3.98 7.98 7.79
N GLY A 370 -2.99 8.52 7.09
CA GLY A 370 -2.83 9.95 6.87
C GLY A 370 -4.00 10.56 6.11
N SER A 371 -4.49 9.94 5.04
CA SER A 371 -5.66 10.46 4.30
C SER A 371 -6.92 10.47 5.14
N VAL A 372 -7.22 9.38 5.86
CA VAL A 372 -8.40 9.31 6.73
C VAL A 372 -8.30 10.30 7.88
N ALA A 373 -7.13 10.40 8.54
CA ALA A 373 -6.89 11.42 9.58
C ALA A 373 -7.10 12.83 9.02
N SER A 374 -6.56 13.13 7.84
CA SER A 374 -6.67 14.43 7.19
C SER A 374 -8.13 14.78 6.83
N ILE A 375 -8.88 13.82 6.27
CA ILE A 375 -10.31 14.01 6.00
C ILE A 375 -11.05 14.31 7.30
N LEU A 376 -10.85 13.53 8.36
CA LEU A 376 -11.54 13.73 9.64
C LEU A 376 -11.21 15.07 10.30
N LEU A 377 -9.99 15.58 10.11
CA LEU A 377 -9.52 16.83 10.70
C LEU A 377 -9.90 18.08 9.92
N PHE A 378 -9.94 18.02 8.58
CA PHE A 378 -10.04 19.22 7.74
C PHE A 378 -11.36 19.31 6.94
N TYR A 379 -12.07 18.19 6.72
CA TYR A 379 -13.27 18.17 5.88
C TYR A 379 -14.34 19.18 6.31
N SER A 380 -14.69 19.21 7.61
CA SER A 380 -15.77 20.09 8.09
C SER A 380 -15.41 21.56 7.91
N GLY A 381 -14.18 21.94 8.30
CA GLY A 381 -13.70 23.32 8.13
C GLY A 381 -13.65 23.75 6.67
N LEU A 382 -13.16 22.90 5.76
CA LEU A 382 -13.16 23.22 4.33
C LEU A 382 -14.58 23.34 3.76
N SER A 383 -15.48 22.40 4.10
CA SER A 383 -16.87 22.42 3.64
C SER A 383 -17.57 23.71 4.07
N ASP A 384 -17.39 24.14 5.32
CA ASP A 384 -18.03 25.35 5.85
C ASP A 384 -17.51 26.64 5.20
N ARG A 385 -16.27 26.65 4.70
CA ARG A 385 -15.73 27.78 3.93
C ARG A 385 -16.17 27.80 2.47
N MET A 386 -16.68 26.68 1.95
CA MET A 386 -17.09 26.51 0.56
C MET A 386 -18.63 26.50 0.40
N LEU A 387 -19.36 27.11 1.34
CA LEU A 387 -20.84 27.19 1.31
C LEU A 387 -21.41 27.88 0.07
N PHE A 388 -20.59 28.67 -0.65
CA PHE A 388 -20.97 29.33 -1.91
C PHE A 388 -21.16 28.34 -3.08
N MET A 389 -20.70 27.09 -2.95
CA MET A 389 -20.74 26.08 -4.00
C MET A 389 -21.93 25.12 -3.81
N PRO A 390 -22.46 24.51 -4.89
CA PRO A 390 -23.48 23.47 -4.78
C PRO A 390 -22.96 22.27 -3.96
N ARG A 391 -23.86 21.66 -3.19
CA ARG A 391 -23.52 20.63 -2.18
C ARG A 391 -22.64 19.50 -2.72
N LEU A 392 -22.97 18.97 -3.89
CA LEU A 392 -22.23 17.85 -4.50
C LEU A 392 -20.76 18.22 -4.79
N LEU A 393 -20.56 19.41 -5.38
CA LEU A 393 -19.23 19.90 -5.75
C LEU A 393 -18.41 20.26 -4.51
N ARG A 394 -19.07 20.89 -3.52
CA ARG A 394 -18.49 21.23 -2.23
C ARG A 394 -17.97 20.00 -1.48
N GLU A 395 -18.81 18.98 -1.33
CA GLU A 395 -18.46 17.76 -0.59
C GLU A 395 -17.29 17.02 -1.28
N THR A 396 -17.35 16.88 -2.61
CA THR A 396 -16.30 16.19 -3.38
C THR A 396 -14.96 16.93 -3.33
N LEU A 397 -14.97 18.26 -3.50
CA LEU A 397 -13.76 19.08 -3.41
C LEU A 397 -13.20 19.10 -1.99
N ALA A 398 -14.05 19.28 -0.97
CA ALA A 398 -13.62 19.33 0.42
C ALA A 398 -12.95 18.01 0.85
N VAL A 399 -13.52 16.86 0.48
CA VAL A 399 -12.90 15.55 0.76
C VAL A 399 -11.57 15.40 0.05
N THR A 400 -11.49 15.75 -1.24
CA THR A 400 -10.27 15.59 -2.04
C THR A 400 -9.15 16.49 -1.55
N LEU A 401 -9.43 17.78 -1.29
CA LEU A 401 -8.48 18.73 -0.74
C LEU A 401 -8.06 18.33 0.67
N ALA A 402 -9.00 17.95 1.53
CA ALA A 402 -8.69 17.50 2.88
C ALA A 402 -7.77 16.27 2.85
N ALA A 403 -8.01 15.28 1.99
CA ALA A 403 -7.16 14.10 1.86
C ALA A 403 -5.72 14.45 1.45
N GLN A 404 -5.54 15.47 0.59
CA GLN A 404 -4.24 15.88 0.08
C GLN A 404 -3.37 16.61 1.13
N LEU A 405 -3.95 17.29 2.11
CA LEU A 405 -3.17 18.11 3.06
C LEU A 405 -2.09 17.32 3.83
N ILE A 406 -2.41 16.18 4.42
CA ILE A 406 -1.39 15.34 5.10
C ILE A 406 -0.67 14.44 4.10
N THR A 407 -1.34 13.98 3.03
CA THR A 407 -0.73 13.02 2.10
C THR A 407 0.24 13.64 1.11
N PHE A 408 0.17 14.96 0.86
CA PHE A 408 1.06 15.68 -0.05
C PHE A 408 2.54 15.53 0.32
N PRO A 409 3.01 15.88 1.54
CA PRO A 409 4.42 15.71 1.90
C PRO A 409 4.84 14.24 1.92
N ILE A 410 3.92 13.31 2.25
CA ILE A 410 4.18 11.87 2.23
C ILE A 410 4.39 11.39 0.78
N ALA A 411 3.52 11.82 -0.14
CA ALA A 411 3.61 11.49 -1.56
C ALA A 411 4.87 12.10 -2.18
N ALA A 412 5.17 13.36 -1.88
CA ALA A 412 6.40 14.01 -2.32
C ALA A 412 7.65 13.31 -1.76
N TRP A 413 7.62 12.90 -0.48
CA TRP A 413 8.72 12.15 0.14
C TRP A 413 8.89 10.75 -0.45
N HIS A 414 7.85 10.05 -0.87
CA HIS A 414 7.99 8.64 -1.32
C HIS A 414 8.00 8.43 -2.83
N PHE A 415 7.29 9.25 -3.62
CA PHE A 415 7.12 9.04 -5.05
C PHE A 415 7.91 10.04 -5.91
N GLY A 416 8.31 11.19 -5.36
CA GLY A 416 9.00 12.24 -6.12
C GLY A 416 8.15 12.91 -7.20
N THR A 417 6.93 12.44 -7.44
CA THR A 417 5.94 13.05 -8.33
C THR A 417 4.68 13.36 -7.54
N VAL A 418 4.13 14.56 -7.74
CA VAL A 418 2.84 14.92 -7.18
C VAL A 418 1.87 15.30 -8.30
N PRO A 419 0.73 14.59 -8.42
CA PRO A 419 -0.28 14.87 -9.44
C PRO A 419 -1.11 16.08 -9.01
N VAL A 420 -0.77 17.27 -9.53
CA VAL A 420 -1.43 18.54 -9.20
C VAL A 420 -2.87 18.54 -9.73
N LEU A 421 -3.07 18.07 -10.96
CA LEU A 421 -4.40 17.98 -11.59
C LEU A 421 -5.13 16.68 -11.25
N GLY A 422 -4.64 15.89 -10.29
CA GLY A 422 -5.29 14.67 -9.85
C GLY A 422 -6.69 14.89 -9.27
N ILE A 423 -7.01 16.10 -8.80
CA ILE A 423 -8.37 16.46 -8.35
C ILE A 423 -9.36 16.38 -9.53
N VAL A 424 -8.96 16.91 -10.69
CA VAL A 424 -9.79 16.91 -11.91
C VAL A 424 -9.99 15.47 -12.40
N ALA A 425 -8.91 14.68 -12.42
CA ALA A 425 -9.00 13.26 -12.77
C ALA A 425 -9.94 12.50 -11.82
N ASN A 426 -9.78 12.67 -10.50
CA ASN A 426 -10.58 11.98 -9.49
C ASN A 426 -12.07 12.33 -9.55
N PHE A 427 -12.42 13.57 -9.94
CA PHE A 427 -13.82 13.99 -10.08
C PHE A 427 -14.58 13.14 -11.11
N VAL A 428 -13.91 12.72 -12.18
CA VAL A 428 -14.50 11.87 -13.22
C VAL A 428 -14.28 10.39 -12.91
N VAL A 429 -13.06 10.01 -12.51
CA VAL A 429 -12.67 8.61 -12.36
C VAL A 429 -13.36 7.93 -11.18
N VAL A 430 -13.51 8.58 -10.02
CA VAL A 430 -14.07 7.93 -8.81
C VAL A 430 -15.55 7.55 -8.97
N PRO A 431 -16.44 8.40 -9.52
CA PRO A 431 -17.83 8.00 -9.81
C PRO A 431 -17.93 6.87 -10.82
N LEU A 432 -17.15 6.92 -11.91
CA LEU A 432 -17.14 5.88 -12.93
C LEU A 432 -16.64 4.55 -12.39
N LEU A 433 -15.58 4.59 -11.58
CA LEU A 433 -15.06 3.43 -10.87
C LEU A 433 -16.12 2.80 -9.97
N THR A 434 -16.90 3.62 -9.27
CA THR A 434 -18.00 3.12 -8.45
C THR A 434 -18.99 2.36 -9.32
N GLY A 435 -19.36 2.90 -10.48
CA GLY A 435 -20.18 2.19 -11.48
C GLY A 435 -19.56 0.86 -11.95
N VAL A 436 -18.26 0.85 -12.27
CA VAL A 436 -17.52 -0.38 -12.67
C VAL A 436 -17.59 -1.43 -11.57
N LEU A 437 -17.36 -1.06 -10.31
CA LEU A 437 -17.39 -1.98 -9.17
C LEU A 437 -18.78 -2.60 -8.97
N TRP A 438 -19.84 -1.80 -9.09
CA TRP A 438 -21.20 -2.30 -9.05
C TRP A 438 -21.51 -3.25 -10.21
N LEU A 439 -21.08 -2.92 -11.43
CA LEU A 439 -21.24 -3.80 -12.59
C LEU A 439 -20.44 -5.09 -12.45
N CYS A 440 -19.24 -5.08 -11.87
CA CYS A 440 -18.47 -6.31 -11.57
C CYS A 440 -19.21 -7.19 -10.56
N LEU A 441 -19.74 -6.59 -9.49
CA LEU A 441 -20.53 -7.31 -8.49
C LEU A 441 -21.81 -7.89 -9.11
N LEU A 442 -22.55 -7.10 -9.90
CA LEU A 442 -23.80 -7.53 -10.54
C LEU A 442 -23.56 -8.59 -11.63
N SER A 443 -22.59 -8.36 -12.53
CA SER A 443 -22.28 -9.31 -13.61
C SER A 443 -21.86 -10.67 -13.06
N SER A 444 -20.98 -10.70 -12.06
CA SER A 444 -20.54 -11.98 -11.46
C SER A 444 -21.68 -12.72 -10.74
N LEU A 445 -22.57 -12.01 -10.03
CA LEU A 445 -23.71 -12.65 -9.35
C LEU A 445 -24.81 -13.07 -10.32
N VAL A 446 -25.18 -12.21 -11.28
CA VAL A 446 -26.25 -12.47 -12.25
C VAL A 446 -25.86 -13.57 -13.22
N ALA A 447 -24.61 -13.57 -13.70
CA ALA A 447 -24.15 -14.58 -14.66
C ALA A 447 -24.18 -16.01 -14.11
N ALA A 448 -24.05 -16.17 -12.79
CA ALA A 448 -24.18 -17.47 -12.14
C ALA A 448 -25.57 -18.12 -12.35
N PHE A 449 -26.61 -17.31 -12.53
CA PHE A 449 -27.99 -17.77 -12.72
C PHE A 449 -28.51 -17.53 -14.14
N LEU A 450 -28.11 -16.43 -14.78
CA LEU A 450 -28.60 -15.93 -16.07
C LEU A 450 -27.41 -15.42 -16.91
N PRO A 451 -26.68 -16.31 -17.61
CA PRO A 451 -25.47 -15.96 -18.36
C PRO A 451 -25.67 -14.83 -19.39
N GLY A 452 -26.83 -14.78 -20.05
CA GLY A 452 -27.16 -13.74 -21.04
C GLY A 452 -27.27 -12.33 -20.45
N LEU A 453 -27.83 -12.19 -19.24
CA LEU A 453 -27.85 -10.90 -18.54
C LEU A 453 -26.48 -10.56 -17.95
N GLY A 454 -25.71 -11.59 -17.56
CA GLY A 454 -24.30 -11.43 -17.23
C GLY A 454 -23.54 -10.70 -18.34
N LEU A 455 -23.66 -11.18 -19.58
CA LEU A 455 -23.00 -10.60 -20.76
C LEU A 455 -23.34 -9.13 -20.95
N LEU A 456 -24.62 -8.76 -20.81
CA LEU A 456 -25.06 -7.36 -20.91
C LEU A 456 -24.33 -6.46 -19.91
N PHE A 457 -24.27 -6.87 -18.63
CA PHE A 457 -23.59 -6.10 -17.59
C PHE A 457 -22.07 -6.08 -17.76
N GLY A 458 -21.45 -7.17 -18.23
CA GLY A 458 -20.02 -7.20 -18.49
C GLY A 458 -19.60 -6.32 -19.65
N HIS A 459 -20.39 -6.29 -20.74
CA HIS A 459 -20.13 -5.38 -21.87
C HIS A 459 -20.36 -3.91 -21.49
N ALA A 460 -21.27 -3.62 -20.56
CA ALA A 460 -21.48 -2.27 -20.03
C ALA A 460 -20.26 -1.72 -19.25
N ILE A 461 -19.31 -2.56 -18.85
CA ILE A 461 -18.08 -2.12 -18.18
C ILE A 461 -17.12 -1.41 -19.14
N LEU A 462 -17.03 -1.89 -20.39
CA LEU A 462 -16.09 -1.37 -21.38
C LEU A 462 -16.18 0.16 -21.59
N PRO A 463 -17.34 0.78 -21.86
CA PRO A 463 -17.42 2.22 -22.05
C PRO A 463 -16.97 3.01 -20.81
N LEU A 464 -17.21 2.50 -19.60
CA LEU A 464 -16.74 3.14 -18.37
C LEU A 464 -15.21 3.06 -18.25
N VAL A 465 -14.62 1.91 -18.59
CA VAL A 465 -13.16 1.75 -18.59
C VAL A 465 -12.50 2.65 -19.64
N ILE A 466 -13.07 2.75 -20.84
CA ILE A 466 -12.61 3.68 -21.88
C ILE A 466 -12.68 5.13 -21.37
N LEU A 467 -13.78 5.51 -20.72
CA LEU A 467 -13.93 6.86 -20.19
C LEU A 467 -12.94 7.15 -19.04
N ILE A 468 -12.66 6.18 -18.18
CA ILE A 468 -11.62 6.31 -17.13
C ILE A 468 -10.24 6.49 -17.75
N LYS A 469 -9.85 5.62 -18.70
CA LYS A 469 -8.56 5.70 -19.40
C LYS A 469 -8.44 7.03 -20.15
N GLY A 470 -9.50 7.42 -20.86
CA GLY A 470 -9.57 8.69 -21.59
C GLY A 470 -9.50 9.92 -20.69
N ALA A 471 -10.14 9.91 -19.52
CA ALA A 471 -10.08 11.00 -18.55
C ALA A 471 -8.65 11.17 -18.01
N ASN A 472 -7.96 10.07 -17.67
CA ASN A 472 -6.57 10.12 -17.24
C ASN A 472 -5.65 10.64 -18.36
N ALA A 473 -5.77 10.10 -19.57
CA ALA A 473 -4.99 10.56 -20.72
C ALA A 473 -5.21 12.05 -21.02
N SER A 474 -6.45 12.53 -20.92
CA SER A 474 -6.79 13.94 -21.17
C SER A 474 -6.21 14.88 -20.12
N VAL A 475 -6.10 14.46 -18.86
CA VAL A 475 -5.47 15.29 -17.83
C VAL A 475 -3.97 15.44 -18.07
N LEU A 476 -3.32 14.41 -18.66
CA LEU A 476 -1.89 14.44 -18.94
C LEU A 476 -1.51 15.37 -20.11
N THR A 477 -2.45 15.78 -20.96
CA THR A 477 -2.18 16.77 -22.02
C THR A 477 -2.17 18.21 -21.48
N LEU A 478 -2.67 18.43 -20.26
CA LEU A 478 -2.69 19.75 -19.63
C LEU A 478 -1.32 20.10 -19.03
N PRO A 479 -0.88 21.36 -19.15
CA PRO A 479 0.36 21.79 -18.53
C PRO A 479 0.26 21.64 -17.00
N ALA A 480 1.37 21.24 -16.37
CA ALA A 480 1.45 21.00 -14.92
C ALA A 480 0.50 19.90 -14.39
N ALA A 481 0.12 18.92 -15.21
CA ALA A 481 -0.65 17.75 -14.76
C ALA A 481 -0.05 17.08 -13.52
N TYR A 482 1.28 16.92 -13.52
CA TYR A 482 2.08 16.50 -12.39
C TYR A 482 3.36 17.34 -12.32
N VAL A 483 3.94 17.40 -11.12
CA VAL A 483 5.23 18.05 -10.88
C VAL A 483 6.18 17.03 -10.26
N THR A 484 7.39 16.95 -10.79
CA THR A 484 8.51 16.23 -10.19
C THR A 484 9.15 17.11 -9.12
N LEU A 485 9.15 16.65 -7.87
CA LEU A 485 9.69 17.35 -6.71
C LEU A 485 10.89 16.57 -6.16
N ALA A 486 11.95 17.28 -5.79
CA ALA A 486 13.04 16.68 -5.02
C ALA A 486 12.58 16.33 -3.59
N LEU A 487 13.43 15.64 -2.82
CA LEU A 487 13.18 15.39 -1.38
C LEU A 487 12.90 16.72 -0.67
N PRO A 488 11.76 16.87 0.02
CA PRO A 488 11.60 18.01 0.89
C PRO A 488 12.61 17.90 2.04
N SER A 489 13.34 18.97 2.32
CA SER A 489 14.21 19.04 3.50
C SER A 489 13.39 18.86 4.79
N LEU A 490 14.03 18.38 5.87
CA LEU A 490 13.38 18.28 7.18
C LEU A 490 12.88 19.64 7.68
N ILE A 491 13.58 20.73 7.31
CA ILE A 491 13.18 22.11 7.61
C ILE A 491 11.92 22.49 6.85
N ALA A 492 11.83 22.14 5.55
CA ALA A 492 10.63 22.37 4.76
C ALA A 492 9.43 21.60 5.32
N LEU A 493 9.61 20.34 5.74
CA LEU A 493 8.57 19.56 6.41
C LEU A 493 8.12 20.22 7.72
N PHE A 494 9.05 20.74 8.53
CA PHE A 494 8.72 21.45 9.76
C PHE A 494 7.87 22.70 9.49
N PHE A 495 8.24 23.53 8.52
CA PHE A 495 7.44 24.70 8.15
C PHE A 495 6.09 24.31 7.56
N TYR A 496 6.02 23.25 6.76
CA TYR A 496 4.77 22.75 6.20
C TYR A 496 3.80 22.26 7.28
N VAL A 497 4.28 21.46 8.22
CA VAL A 497 3.47 20.97 9.35
C VAL A 497 3.02 22.14 10.23
N SER A 498 3.90 23.12 10.48
CA SER A 498 3.54 24.34 11.21
C SER A 498 2.46 25.16 10.49
N ALA A 499 2.55 25.28 9.16
CA ALA A 499 1.54 25.93 8.34
C ALA A 499 0.21 25.17 8.39
N LEU A 500 0.25 23.84 8.39
CA LEU A 500 -0.93 22.99 8.48
C LEU A 500 -1.64 23.10 9.83
N ILE A 501 -0.89 23.18 10.93
CA ILE A 501 -1.43 23.47 12.27
C ILE A 501 -2.07 24.86 12.29
N GLY A 502 -1.38 25.88 11.75
CA GLY A 502 -1.94 27.22 11.63
C GLY A 502 -3.23 27.25 10.79
N PHE A 503 -3.27 26.49 9.70
CA PHE A 503 -4.45 26.34 8.84
C PHE A 503 -5.60 25.66 9.56
N PHE A 504 -5.34 24.59 10.32
CA PHE A 504 -6.33 23.95 11.19
C PHE A 504 -6.92 24.95 12.19
N LEU A 505 -6.07 25.71 12.89
CA LEU A 505 -6.52 26.73 13.85
C LEU A 505 -7.36 27.81 13.17
N TRP A 506 -6.96 28.27 11.99
CA TRP A 506 -7.72 29.26 11.20
C TRP A 506 -9.09 28.75 10.74
N LEU A 507 -9.22 27.45 10.45
CA LEU A 507 -10.50 26.86 10.05
C LEU A 507 -11.52 26.87 11.18
N TYR A 508 -11.10 26.55 12.41
CA TYR A 508 -12.01 26.29 13.53
C TYR A 508 -12.07 27.40 14.59
N HIS A 509 -11.15 28.38 14.58
CA HIS A 509 -11.16 29.49 15.53
C HIS A 509 -11.42 30.84 14.84
N PRO A 510 -12.57 31.48 15.07
CA PRO A 510 -12.96 32.71 14.39
C PRO A 510 -12.07 33.92 14.73
N ASP A 511 -11.39 33.90 15.87
CA ASP A 511 -10.47 34.97 16.32
C ASP A 511 -9.19 35.06 15.47
N PHE A 512 -8.89 34.02 14.70
CA PHE A 512 -7.70 33.95 13.87
C PHE A 512 -7.93 34.72 12.56
N GLY A 513 -7.67 36.02 12.61
CA GLY A 513 -7.85 36.97 11.50
C GLY A 513 -6.68 37.03 10.50
N ARG A 514 -6.42 38.23 9.96
CA ARG A 514 -5.43 38.48 8.89
C ARG A 514 -4.00 38.07 9.26
N LYS A 515 -3.59 38.23 10.53
CA LYS A 515 -2.24 37.86 11.00
C LYS A 515 -1.95 36.36 10.86
N THR A 516 -2.93 35.51 11.14
CA THR A 516 -2.81 34.05 10.99
C THR A 516 -2.63 33.67 9.53
N LYS A 517 -3.41 34.28 8.62
CA LYS A 517 -3.25 34.05 7.17
C LYS A 517 -1.88 34.45 6.67
N LEU A 518 -1.36 35.60 7.12
CA LEU A 518 -0.01 36.05 6.78
C LEU A 518 1.06 35.09 7.33
N THR A 519 0.86 34.55 8.54
CA THR A 519 1.77 33.56 9.13
C THR A 519 1.74 32.24 8.37
N ILE A 520 0.57 31.76 7.97
CA ILE A 520 0.44 30.56 7.13
C ILE A 520 1.15 30.80 5.78
N LEU A 521 0.92 31.96 5.16
CA LEU A 521 1.54 32.30 3.89
C LEU A 521 3.08 32.39 4.01
N SER A 522 3.61 33.01 5.07
CA SER A 522 5.05 33.08 5.29
C SER A 522 5.68 31.70 5.53
N LEU A 523 4.99 30.81 6.27
CA LEU A 523 5.43 29.43 6.47
C LEU A 523 5.38 28.61 5.16
N LEU A 524 4.39 28.82 4.31
CA LEU A 524 4.32 28.18 2.99
C LEU A 524 5.44 28.69 2.06
N ILE A 525 5.73 29.99 2.07
CA ILE A 525 6.87 30.55 1.34
C ILE A 525 8.19 29.97 1.88
N ALA A 526 8.37 29.92 3.20
CA ALA A 526 9.54 29.31 3.82
C ALA A 526 9.68 27.82 3.45
N THR A 527 8.56 27.09 3.36
CA THR A 527 8.53 25.69 2.90
C THR A 527 9.07 25.58 1.47
N LEU A 528 8.63 26.45 0.56
CA LEU A 528 9.09 26.47 -0.83
C LEU A 528 10.58 26.82 -0.93
N LEU A 529 11.02 27.86 -0.21
CA LEU A 529 12.41 28.31 -0.21
C LEU A 529 13.37 27.26 0.36
N THR A 530 12.93 26.49 1.34
CA THR A 530 13.75 25.46 1.99
C THR A 530 13.54 24.06 1.42
N TRP A 531 12.68 23.88 0.40
CA TRP A 531 12.32 22.57 -0.13
C TRP A 531 13.54 21.77 -0.57
N ASN A 532 14.41 22.39 -1.37
CA ASN A 532 15.60 21.78 -1.96
C ASN A 532 16.89 21.99 -1.15
N LEU A 533 16.79 22.51 0.09
CA LEU A 533 17.94 22.88 0.91
C LEU A 533 18.61 21.65 1.56
N THR A 534 18.93 20.65 0.75
CA THR A 534 19.58 19.41 1.18
C THR A 534 21.02 19.40 0.71
N TRP A 535 21.94 19.22 1.67
CA TRP A 535 23.32 18.88 1.35
C TRP A 535 23.32 17.45 0.81
N LYS A 536 23.71 17.30 -0.45
CA LYS A 536 23.85 15.99 -1.08
C LYS A 536 25.30 15.56 -0.93
N GLU A 537 25.53 14.50 -0.17
CA GLU A 537 26.86 13.92 -0.05
C GLU A 537 27.32 13.37 -1.40
N PRO A 538 28.63 13.46 -1.72
CA PRO A 538 29.17 12.78 -2.88
C PRO A 538 28.97 11.27 -2.72
N VAL A 539 28.58 10.60 -3.80
CA VAL A 539 28.25 9.16 -3.77
C VAL A 539 28.74 8.46 -5.03
N VAL A 540 29.11 7.19 -4.85
CA VAL A 540 29.36 6.23 -5.93
C VAL A 540 28.44 5.04 -5.69
N ASP A 541 27.47 4.84 -6.58
CA ASP A 541 26.53 3.73 -6.51
C ASP A 541 26.81 2.74 -7.65
N PHE A 542 27.22 1.53 -7.30
CA PHE A 542 27.29 0.40 -8.23
C PHE A 542 25.90 -0.22 -8.32
N ILE A 543 25.24 -0.05 -9.47
CA ILE A 543 23.84 -0.45 -9.66
C ILE A 543 23.82 -1.93 -10.03
N ASP A 544 23.11 -2.74 -9.24
CA ASP A 544 22.78 -4.13 -9.55
C ASP A 544 21.80 -4.18 -10.73
N VAL A 545 22.36 -4.24 -11.94
CA VAL A 545 21.67 -4.43 -13.22
C VAL A 545 21.54 -5.89 -13.63
N GLY A 546 22.01 -6.83 -12.78
CA GLY A 546 22.06 -8.26 -13.06
C GLY A 546 23.25 -8.66 -13.94
N THR A 547 23.22 -8.29 -15.23
CA THR A 547 24.30 -8.61 -16.18
C THR A 547 24.89 -7.33 -16.75
N GLY A 548 26.23 -7.25 -16.75
CA GLY A 548 27.00 -6.07 -17.16
C GLY A 548 27.13 -5.04 -16.05
N ASP A 549 27.51 -3.80 -16.42
CA ASP A 549 27.80 -2.74 -15.46
C ASP A 549 26.89 -1.52 -15.63
N ALA A 550 26.60 -0.86 -14.50
CA ALA A 550 26.05 0.49 -14.46
C ALA A 550 26.49 1.16 -13.15
N ILE A 551 27.14 2.32 -13.24
CA ILE A 551 27.71 3.03 -12.09
C ILE A 551 27.22 4.47 -12.11
N PHE A 552 26.57 4.89 -11.03
CA PHE A 552 26.16 6.27 -10.83
C PHE A 552 27.12 7.01 -9.90
N LEU A 553 27.46 8.23 -10.26
CA LEU A 553 28.39 9.10 -9.55
C LEU A 553 27.75 10.47 -9.30
N ARG A 554 27.87 10.96 -8.07
CA ARG A 554 27.59 12.36 -7.70
C ARG A 554 28.84 12.99 -7.11
N THR A 555 29.30 14.07 -7.72
CA THR A 555 30.47 14.81 -7.23
C THR A 555 30.10 15.71 -6.05
N PRO A 556 31.09 16.20 -5.26
CA PRO A 556 30.84 17.21 -4.23
C PRO A 556 30.22 18.52 -4.78
N GLY A 557 30.43 18.80 -6.07
CA GLY A 557 29.84 19.93 -6.79
C GLY A 557 28.42 19.67 -7.30
N ASN A 558 27.76 18.57 -6.88
CA ASN A 558 26.48 18.09 -7.38
C ASN A 558 26.44 17.64 -8.84
N SER A 559 27.58 17.53 -9.52
CA SER A 559 27.59 17.01 -10.89
C SER A 559 27.24 15.52 -10.90
N THR A 560 26.43 15.10 -11.86
CA THR A 560 25.91 13.73 -11.97
C THR A 560 26.46 13.04 -13.21
N LEU A 561 26.98 11.84 -13.02
CA LEU A 561 27.59 11.02 -14.06
C LEU A 561 27.02 9.60 -13.99
N LEU A 562 26.70 9.03 -15.15
CA LEU A 562 26.37 7.62 -15.30
C LEU A 562 27.40 6.95 -16.21
N ILE A 563 28.00 5.86 -15.75
CA ILE A 563 28.91 5.01 -16.53
C ILE A 563 28.19 3.70 -16.84
N ASP A 564 27.99 3.40 -18.12
CA ASP A 564 27.25 2.24 -18.63
C ASP A 564 25.78 2.15 -18.14
N GLY A 565 25.01 1.19 -18.68
CA GLY A 565 23.58 1.07 -18.43
C GLY A 565 23.06 -0.37 -18.28
N GLY A 566 23.94 -1.36 -18.26
CA GLY A 566 23.58 -2.77 -18.20
C GLY A 566 23.02 -3.34 -19.53
N ASP A 567 22.65 -4.63 -19.49
CA ASP A 567 22.13 -5.36 -20.64
C ASP A 567 20.74 -4.91 -21.12
N SER A 568 20.55 -4.95 -22.44
CA SER A 568 19.25 -4.75 -23.09
C SER A 568 18.95 -5.87 -24.08
N SER A 569 17.86 -6.58 -23.85
CA SER A 569 17.37 -7.72 -24.62
C SER A 569 15.95 -7.48 -25.13
N ALA A 570 15.50 -8.30 -26.09
CA ALA A 570 14.12 -8.26 -26.59
C ALA A 570 13.04 -8.46 -25.51
N TYR A 571 13.40 -9.05 -24.36
CA TYR A 571 12.47 -9.38 -23.27
C TYR A 571 12.66 -8.52 -22.02
N ALA A 572 13.79 -7.82 -21.90
CA ALA A 572 14.17 -7.09 -20.70
C ALA A 572 15.26 -6.07 -21.01
N ASP A 573 15.05 -4.84 -20.57
CA ASP A 573 16.01 -3.75 -20.67
C ASP A 573 16.38 -3.25 -19.26
N ALA A 574 17.67 -3.32 -18.91
CA ALA A 574 18.16 -2.87 -17.60
C ALA A 574 18.01 -1.36 -17.41
N GLY A 575 18.16 -0.58 -18.49
CA GLY A 575 17.95 0.86 -18.49
C GLY A 575 16.53 1.24 -18.07
N GLU A 576 15.53 0.63 -18.71
CA GLU A 576 14.11 0.87 -18.40
C GLU A 576 13.71 0.32 -17.02
N ARG A 577 14.16 -0.89 -16.68
CA ARG A 577 13.67 -1.63 -15.51
C ARG A 577 14.43 -1.35 -14.22
N ILE A 578 15.66 -0.87 -14.30
CA ILE A 578 16.57 -0.75 -13.16
C ILE A 578 17.16 0.66 -13.10
N VAL A 579 17.85 1.12 -14.15
CA VAL A 579 18.60 2.38 -14.11
C VAL A 579 17.66 3.59 -14.03
N LEU A 580 16.64 3.69 -14.89
CA LEU A 580 15.65 4.77 -14.83
C LEU A 580 14.91 4.81 -13.47
N PRO A 581 14.38 3.70 -12.94
CA PRO A 581 13.84 3.65 -11.59
C PRO A 581 14.85 4.05 -10.51
N PHE A 582 16.12 3.66 -10.63
CA PHE A 582 17.17 4.05 -9.70
C PHE A 582 17.39 5.56 -9.72
N LEU A 583 17.52 6.16 -10.91
CA LEU A 583 17.71 7.59 -11.08
C LEU A 583 16.53 8.38 -10.50
N ARG A 584 15.31 7.91 -10.77
CA ARG A 584 14.07 8.50 -10.24
C ARG A 584 13.94 8.33 -8.73
N ALA A 585 14.22 7.14 -8.19
CA ALA A 585 14.13 6.84 -6.77
C ALA A 585 15.13 7.64 -5.94
N ASN A 586 16.35 7.81 -6.46
CA ASN A 586 17.40 8.66 -5.90
C ASN A 586 17.23 10.14 -6.23
N ARG A 587 16.13 10.50 -6.92
CA ARG A 587 15.70 11.87 -7.23
C ARG A 587 16.81 12.70 -7.87
N ILE A 588 17.45 12.09 -8.85
CA ILE A 588 18.40 12.74 -9.73
C ILE A 588 17.56 13.54 -10.74
N PRO A 589 17.79 14.86 -10.90
CA PRO A 589 16.99 15.69 -11.81
C PRO A 589 17.43 15.53 -13.27
N SER A 590 18.73 15.34 -13.47
CA SER A 590 19.40 15.22 -14.76
C SER A 590 20.74 14.51 -14.59
N LEU A 591 21.29 14.02 -15.69
CA LEU A 591 22.67 13.58 -15.81
C LEU A 591 23.47 14.68 -16.54
N ASP A 592 24.60 15.09 -15.98
CA ASP A 592 25.52 16.00 -16.68
C ASP A 592 26.42 15.23 -17.65
N TYR A 593 26.69 13.95 -17.36
CA TYR A 593 27.53 13.11 -18.18
C TYR A 593 26.98 11.69 -18.27
N VAL A 594 27.12 11.09 -19.45
CA VAL A 594 26.95 9.65 -19.68
C VAL A 594 28.22 9.14 -20.36
N VAL A 595 28.85 8.13 -19.77
CA VAL A 595 30.09 7.54 -20.25
C VAL A 595 29.84 6.08 -20.60
N VAL A 596 30.36 5.65 -21.74
CA VAL A 596 30.31 4.26 -22.19
C VAL A 596 31.73 3.70 -22.13
N THR A 597 31.93 2.59 -21.42
CA THR A 597 33.25 1.95 -21.32
C THR A 597 33.63 1.28 -22.65
N HIS A 598 32.69 0.54 -23.25
CA HIS A 598 32.81 -0.10 -24.56
C HIS A 598 31.43 -0.45 -25.14
N ALA A 599 31.40 -0.86 -26.41
CA ALA A 599 30.16 -1.01 -27.19
C ALA A 599 29.44 -2.36 -27.01
N ASP A 600 29.80 -3.16 -26.00
CA ASP A 600 29.14 -4.43 -25.76
C ASP A 600 27.74 -4.22 -25.19
N ARG A 601 26.83 -5.14 -25.54
CA ARG A 601 25.39 -4.99 -25.29
C ARG A 601 25.05 -4.89 -23.80
N ASP A 602 25.81 -5.59 -22.97
CA ASP A 602 25.70 -5.59 -21.51
C ASP A 602 26.22 -4.31 -20.85
N HIS A 603 26.79 -3.38 -21.61
CA HIS A 603 27.22 -2.06 -21.13
C HIS A 603 26.40 -0.93 -21.76
N ILE A 604 26.36 -0.83 -23.10
CA ILE A 604 25.68 0.26 -23.80
C ILE A 604 24.16 0.05 -23.92
N GLY A 605 23.67 -1.19 -23.78
CA GLY A 605 22.29 -1.56 -24.09
C GLY A 605 21.25 -0.72 -23.36
N GLY A 606 21.30 -0.69 -22.02
CA GLY A 606 20.33 0.06 -21.22
C GLY A 606 20.42 1.58 -21.37
N LEU A 607 21.56 2.13 -21.84
CA LEU A 607 21.74 3.58 -21.96
C LEU A 607 20.79 4.21 -22.98
N PHE A 608 20.39 3.50 -24.03
CA PHE A 608 19.43 4.01 -25.01
C PHE A 608 18.10 4.41 -24.37
N GLN A 609 17.60 3.60 -23.42
CA GLN A 609 16.38 3.92 -22.69
C GLN A 609 16.60 5.07 -21.70
N VAL A 610 17.77 5.16 -21.08
CA VAL A 610 18.11 6.25 -20.17
C VAL A 610 18.11 7.59 -20.91
N ILE A 611 18.88 7.71 -22.00
CA ILE A 611 19.02 8.96 -22.76
C ILE A 611 17.66 9.40 -23.36
N LYS A 612 16.83 8.44 -23.78
CA LYS A 612 15.51 8.74 -24.35
C LYS A 612 14.51 9.27 -23.33
N ASN A 613 14.58 8.80 -22.09
CA ASN A 613 13.53 9.01 -21.07
C ASN A 613 14.01 9.78 -19.83
N PHE A 614 15.25 10.24 -19.81
CA PHE A 614 15.84 10.98 -18.70
C PHE A 614 16.62 12.21 -19.21
N PRO A 615 16.51 13.38 -18.55
CA PRO A 615 17.25 14.56 -18.97
C PRO A 615 18.76 14.35 -18.87
N VAL A 616 19.46 14.52 -19.98
CA VAL A 616 20.93 14.60 -20.06
C VAL A 616 21.28 15.99 -20.59
N ILE A 617 22.09 16.75 -19.85
CA ILE A 617 22.35 18.19 -20.11
C ILE A 617 23.63 18.40 -20.92
#